data_AF-C4ZKS7-F1
#
_entry.id   AF-C4ZKS7-F1
#
_cell.length_a   1.000
_cell.length_b   1.000
_cell.length_c   1.000
_cell.angle_alpha   90.00
_cell.angle_beta   90.00
_cell.angle_gamma   90.00
#
_symmetry.space_group_name_H-M   'P 1'
#
loop_
_entity.id
_entity.type
_entity.pdbx_description
1 polymer ?
#
loop_
_entity_poly.entity_id
_entity_poly.type
_entity_poly.pdbx_seq_one_letter_code
_entity_poly.pdbx_strand_id
1 'polypeptide(L)'
;MQFPVELKLRGCSLVKASVWVVHAAAALALFHVPVFTDWEAGDVDRAIAACAWALIFLSLFRGLRAQARLDGCTLWLERDGTLELLQEPDGEGGLYRVRERSQVVLPMAAWFTLVPAQISAPGQGAPVARTLFLVPGNLSAGSFRLLRVWLRHRSGRVGPEAAAR
;
A
#
# COMPACT_ATOMS: atom_id res chain seq x y z
N MET A 1 21.86 -10.99 8.88
CA MET A 1 21.36 -9.97 7.93
C MET A 1 22.36 -8.83 7.93
N GLN A 2 22.93 -8.51 6.78
CA GLN A 2 23.70 -7.28 6.60
C GLN A 2 22.71 -6.16 6.27
N PHE A 3 22.96 -4.98 6.82
CA PHE A 3 22.14 -3.78 6.63
C PHE A 3 22.98 -2.72 5.90
N PRO A 4 22.36 -1.86 5.08
CA PRO A 4 20.92 -1.81 4.77
C PRO A 4 20.46 -2.98 3.88
N VAL A 5 19.20 -3.38 4.00
CA VAL A 5 18.62 -4.41 3.13
C VAL A 5 17.81 -3.73 2.03
N GLU A 6 18.29 -3.83 0.79
CA GLU A 6 17.57 -3.36 -0.38
C GLU A 6 16.45 -4.33 -0.77
N LEU A 7 15.23 -3.80 -0.94
CA LEU A 7 14.05 -4.53 -1.36
C LEU A 7 13.40 -3.81 -2.54
N LYS A 8 13.68 -4.28 -3.75
CA LYS A 8 13.01 -3.79 -4.97
C LYS A 8 11.58 -4.31 -5.03
N LEU A 9 10.64 -3.38 -5.07
CA LEU A 9 9.21 -3.68 -5.19
C LEU A 9 8.82 -3.84 -6.66
N ARG A 10 7.78 -4.65 -6.86
CA ARG A 10 7.10 -4.83 -8.14
C ARG A 10 5.62 -5.08 -7.92
N GLY A 11 4.80 -4.73 -8.89
CA GLY A 11 3.39 -5.10 -8.94
C GLY A 11 3.23 -6.60 -9.07
N CYS A 12 2.34 -7.19 -8.26
CA CYS A 12 2.07 -8.62 -8.34
C CYS A 12 0.87 -8.88 -9.26
N SER A 13 1.05 -9.70 -10.31
CA SER A 13 -0.02 -10.07 -11.25
C SER A 13 -1.18 -10.78 -10.56
N LEU A 14 -0.90 -11.66 -9.60
CA LEU A 14 -1.93 -12.35 -8.82
C LEU A 14 -2.76 -11.38 -7.98
N VAL A 15 -2.13 -10.36 -7.37
CA VAL A 15 -2.86 -9.33 -6.64
C VAL A 15 -3.72 -8.52 -7.61
N LYS A 16 -3.18 -8.10 -8.76
CA LYS A 16 -3.95 -7.40 -9.81
C LYS A 16 -5.16 -8.25 -10.25
N ALA A 17 -4.99 -9.55 -10.48
CA ALA A 17 -6.07 -10.46 -10.83
C ALA A 17 -7.11 -10.60 -9.71
N SER A 18 -6.68 -10.71 -8.45
CA SER A 18 -7.61 -10.77 -7.31
C SER A 18 -8.45 -9.50 -7.17
N VAL A 19 -7.85 -8.32 -7.40
CA VAL A 19 -8.56 -7.05 -7.42
C VAL A 19 -9.60 -7.05 -8.53
N TRP A 20 -9.26 -7.51 -9.74
CA TRP A 20 -10.22 -7.66 -10.83
C TRP A 20 -11.38 -8.59 -10.47
N VAL A 21 -11.11 -9.77 -9.94
CA VAL A 21 -12.14 -10.76 -9.58
C VAL A 21 -13.10 -10.21 -8.52
N VAL A 22 -12.58 -9.54 -7.48
CA VAL A 22 -13.42 -8.94 -6.43
C VAL A 22 -14.32 -7.84 -7.01
N HIS A 23 -13.81 -6.99 -7.90
CA HIS A 23 -14.64 -5.94 -8.50
C HIS A 23 -15.61 -6.48 -9.55
N ALA A 24 -15.26 -7.54 -10.29
CA ALA A 24 -16.18 -8.23 -11.18
C ALA A 24 -17.33 -8.88 -10.40
N ALA A 25 -17.03 -9.51 -9.26
CA ALA A 25 -18.06 -10.04 -8.36
C ALA A 25 -18.95 -8.94 -7.78
N ALA A 26 -18.36 -7.81 -7.37
CA ALA A 26 -19.11 -6.65 -6.88
C ALA A 26 -20.01 -6.03 -7.97
N ALA A 27 -19.50 -5.90 -9.19
CA ALA A 27 -20.26 -5.42 -10.35
C ALA A 27 -21.42 -6.37 -10.69
N LEU A 28 -21.18 -7.69 -10.66
CA LEU A 28 -22.22 -8.69 -10.89
C LEU A 28 -23.30 -8.62 -9.79
N ALA A 29 -22.89 -8.49 -8.52
CA ALA A 29 -23.82 -8.33 -7.41
C ALA A 29 -24.66 -7.05 -7.55
N LEU A 30 -24.05 -5.93 -7.97
CA LEU A 30 -24.76 -4.68 -8.21
C LEU A 30 -25.73 -4.80 -9.40
N PHE A 31 -25.33 -5.49 -10.46
CA PHE A 31 -26.14 -5.73 -11.65
C PHE A 31 -27.41 -6.54 -11.34
N HIS A 32 -27.39 -7.41 -10.33
CA HIS A 32 -28.58 -8.15 -9.92
C HIS A 32 -29.59 -7.33 -9.10
N VAL A 33 -29.29 -6.08 -8.76
CA VAL A 33 -30.20 -5.19 -8.03
C VAL A 33 -30.96 -4.32 -9.04
N PRO A 34 -32.29 -4.46 -9.18
CA PRO A 34 -33.06 -3.78 -10.23
C PRO A 34 -32.92 -2.26 -10.26
N VAL A 35 -32.84 -1.61 -9.08
CA VAL A 35 -32.61 -0.17 -8.91
C VAL A 35 -31.31 0.33 -9.57
N PHE A 36 -30.32 -0.55 -9.77
CA PHE A 36 -29.02 -0.20 -10.35
C PHE A 36 -28.89 -0.55 -11.84
N THR A 37 -29.92 -1.14 -12.43
CA THR A 37 -29.98 -1.53 -13.85
C THR A 37 -31.16 -0.92 -14.59
N ASP A 38 -32.21 -0.51 -13.89
CA ASP A 38 -33.38 0.11 -14.49
C ASP A 38 -33.10 1.57 -14.85
N TRP A 39 -32.82 1.79 -16.13
CA TRP A 39 -32.54 3.13 -16.66
C TRP A 39 -33.81 3.96 -16.88
N GLU A 40 -35.01 3.38 -16.71
CA GLU A 40 -36.29 4.09 -16.78
C GLU A 40 -36.78 4.56 -15.39
N ALA A 41 -36.02 4.26 -14.34
CA ALA A 41 -36.27 4.74 -12.99
C ALA A 41 -36.19 6.28 -12.87
N GLY A 42 -36.75 6.82 -11.78
CA GLY A 42 -36.72 8.26 -11.50
C GLY A 42 -35.30 8.83 -11.38
N ASP A 43 -35.16 10.14 -11.56
CA ASP A 43 -33.85 10.82 -11.60
C ASP A 43 -32.96 10.53 -10.39
N VAL A 44 -33.55 10.37 -9.20
CA VAL A 44 -32.84 10.04 -7.96
C VAL A 44 -32.22 8.63 -8.02
N ASP A 45 -32.97 7.63 -8.47
CA ASP A 45 -32.50 6.25 -8.55
C ASP A 45 -31.37 6.12 -9.58
N ARG A 46 -31.50 6.81 -10.72
CA ARG A 46 -30.43 6.89 -11.72
C ARG A 46 -29.17 7.54 -11.16
N ALA A 47 -29.28 8.59 -10.35
CA ALA A 47 -28.14 9.24 -9.71
C ALA A 47 -27.44 8.30 -8.71
N ILE A 48 -28.20 7.55 -7.91
CA ILE A 48 -27.65 6.56 -6.97
C ILE A 48 -26.95 5.43 -7.72
N ALA A 49 -27.58 4.89 -8.78
CA ALA A 49 -26.98 3.87 -9.64
C ALA A 49 -25.66 4.33 -10.27
N ALA A 50 -25.65 5.52 -10.86
CA ALA A 50 -24.44 6.11 -11.43
C ALA A 50 -23.33 6.28 -10.39
N CYS A 51 -23.68 6.74 -9.18
CA CYS A 51 -22.73 6.87 -8.08
C CYS A 51 -22.15 5.51 -7.66
N ALA A 52 -22.98 4.48 -7.50
CA ALA A 52 -22.56 3.14 -7.14
C ALA A 52 -21.58 2.55 -8.17
N TRP A 53 -21.92 2.64 -9.46
CA TRP A 53 -21.04 2.20 -10.54
C TRP A 53 -19.73 2.99 -10.56
N ALA A 54 -19.79 4.32 -10.46
CA ALA A 54 -18.60 5.17 -10.43
C ALA A 54 -17.67 4.81 -9.27
N LEU A 55 -18.21 4.52 -8.08
CA LEU A 55 -17.44 4.11 -6.91
C LEU A 55 -16.74 2.75 -7.13
N ILE A 56 -17.40 1.78 -7.75
CA ILE A 56 -16.79 0.48 -8.10
C ILE A 56 -15.62 0.68 -9.07
N PHE A 57 -15.82 1.43 -10.15
CA PHE A 57 -14.76 1.69 -11.12
C PHE A 57 -13.60 2.49 -10.53
N LEU A 58 -13.88 3.50 -9.71
CA LEU A 58 -12.87 4.29 -9.03
C LEU A 58 -12.07 3.42 -8.04
N SER A 59 -12.73 2.55 -7.28
CA SER A 59 -12.10 1.60 -6.38
C SER A 59 -11.18 0.63 -7.13
N LEU A 60 -11.66 0.06 -8.25
CA LEU A 60 -10.88 -0.83 -9.11
C LEU A 60 -9.62 -0.12 -9.61
N PHE A 61 -9.78 1.07 -10.19
CA PHE A 61 -8.66 1.84 -10.71
C PHE A 61 -7.65 2.19 -9.62
N ARG A 62 -8.11 2.57 -8.43
CA ARG A 62 -7.23 2.84 -7.27
C ARG A 62 -6.46 1.59 -6.86
N GLY A 63 -7.10 0.42 -6.81
CA GLY A 63 -6.45 -0.85 -6.46
C GLY A 63 -5.37 -1.25 -7.47
N LEU A 64 -5.68 -1.15 -8.77
CA LEU A 64 -4.72 -1.45 -9.84
C LEU A 64 -3.57 -0.44 -9.86
N ARG A 65 -3.88 0.85 -9.70
CA ARG A 65 -2.86 1.91 -9.64
C ARG A 65 -1.96 1.74 -8.42
N ALA A 66 -2.48 1.29 -7.28
CA ALA A 66 -1.66 1.02 -6.10
C ALA A 66 -0.62 -0.08 -6.39
N GLN A 67 -0.99 -1.14 -7.12
CA GLN A 67 -0.03 -2.18 -7.53
C GLN A 67 0.95 -1.70 -8.61
N ALA A 68 0.50 -0.87 -9.55
CA ALA A 68 1.39 -0.28 -10.55
C ALA A 68 2.39 0.70 -9.94
N ARG A 69 2.02 1.43 -8.89
CA ARG A 69 2.93 2.34 -8.16
C ARG A 69 4.03 1.60 -7.40
N LEU A 70 3.90 0.30 -7.15
CA LEU A 70 4.97 -0.50 -6.57
C LEU A 70 6.11 -0.73 -7.58
N ASP A 71 5.80 -0.69 -8.87
CA ASP A 71 6.82 -0.77 -9.92
C ASP A 71 7.71 0.49 -9.84
N GLY A 72 9.02 0.32 -9.69
CA GLY A 72 9.97 1.43 -9.51
C GLY A 72 10.10 1.95 -8.06
N CYS A 73 9.48 1.29 -7.08
CA CYS A 73 9.73 1.59 -5.67
C CYS A 73 10.82 0.68 -5.10
N THR A 74 11.75 1.25 -4.35
CA THR A 74 12.77 0.52 -3.59
C THR A 74 12.64 0.84 -2.11
N LEU A 75 12.55 -0.19 -1.27
CA LEU A 75 12.59 -0.05 0.18
C LEU A 75 14.00 -0.40 0.66
N TRP A 76 14.61 0.47 1.45
CA TRP A 76 15.83 0.18 2.19
C TRP A 76 15.46 0.00 3.66
N LEU A 77 15.69 -1.20 4.18
CA LEU A 77 15.44 -1.51 5.57
C LEU A 77 16.70 -1.22 6.37
N GLU A 78 16.59 -0.34 7.38
CA GLU A 78 17.72 0.01 8.23
C GLU A 78 17.80 -0.83 9.50
N ARG A 79 19.00 -0.85 10.09
CA ARG A 79 19.27 -1.62 11.31
C ARG A 79 18.52 -1.09 12.54
N ASP A 80 18.25 0.20 12.56
CA ASP A 80 17.63 0.99 13.64
C ASP A 80 16.10 0.98 13.61
N GLY A 81 15.48 0.27 12.66
CA GLY A 81 14.03 0.21 12.51
C GLY A 81 13.43 1.32 11.63
N THR A 82 14.26 2.18 11.06
CA THR A 82 13.84 3.11 10.00
C THR A 82 13.81 2.42 8.64
N LEU A 83 13.07 3.03 7.72
CA LEU A 83 12.91 2.56 6.35
C LEU A 83 13.04 3.75 5.42
N GLU A 84 13.88 3.64 4.40
CA GLU A 84 13.89 4.60 3.29
C GLU A 84 13.05 4.04 2.15
N LEU A 85 12.13 4.85 1.65
CA LEU A 85 11.36 4.55 0.44
C LEU A 85 11.88 5.47 -0.65
N LEU A 86 12.36 4.91 -1.76
CA LEU A 86 12.73 5.64 -2.96
C LEU A 86 11.74 5.29 -4.07
N GLN A 87 11.25 6.29 -4.80
CA GLN A 87 10.36 6.12 -5.94
C GLN A 87 11.03 6.65 -7.23
N GLU A 88 11.31 5.76 -8.18
CA GLU A 88 11.79 6.12 -9.52
C GLU A 88 10.61 6.43 -10.45
N PRO A 89 10.77 7.33 -11.45
CA PRO A 89 11.98 8.08 -11.84
C PRO A 89 12.16 9.43 -11.13
N ASP A 90 11.16 9.89 -10.39
CA ASP A 90 11.15 11.25 -9.82
C ASP A 90 12.17 11.45 -8.69
N GLY A 91 12.76 10.36 -8.18
CA GLY A 91 13.74 10.40 -7.09
C GLY A 91 13.14 10.89 -5.77
N GLU A 92 11.80 11.00 -5.69
CA GLU A 92 11.10 11.35 -4.46
C GLU A 92 11.25 10.21 -3.46
N GLY A 93 12.24 10.37 -2.59
CA GLY A 93 12.53 9.49 -1.47
C GLY A 93 12.12 10.10 -0.14
N GLY A 94 11.93 9.26 0.86
CA GLY A 94 11.70 9.73 2.23
C GLY A 94 12.10 8.70 3.26
N LEU A 95 12.52 9.20 4.43
CA LEU A 95 12.73 8.40 5.63
C LEU A 95 11.39 8.21 6.34
N TYR A 96 11.03 6.95 6.56
CA TYR A 96 9.80 6.52 7.21
C TYR A 96 10.10 5.60 8.40
N ARG A 97 9.12 5.48 9.28
CA ARG A 97 9.03 4.46 10.32
C ARG A 97 7.73 3.71 10.16
N VAL A 98 7.70 2.46 10.61
CA VAL A 98 6.44 1.72 10.72
C VAL A 98 5.66 2.29 11.92
N ARG A 99 4.42 2.72 11.69
CA ARG A 99 3.51 3.15 12.75
C ARG A 99 3.35 2.02 13.76
N GLU A 100 3.51 2.34 15.03
CA GLU A 100 3.33 1.39 16.11
C GLU A 100 1.97 0.69 16.02
N ARG A 101 1.95 -0.63 16.26
CA ARG A 101 0.76 -1.49 16.23
C ARG A 101 -0.02 -1.49 14.90
N SER A 102 0.52 -0.93 13.82
CA SER A 102 -0.11 -0.99 12.49
C SER A 102 0.27 -2.23 11.68
N GLN A 103 1.27 -2.99 12.15
CA GLN A 103 1.84 -4.09 11.38
C GLN A 103 1.12 -5.42 11.60
N VAL A 104 0.77 -6.07 10.50
CA VAL A 104 0.24 -7.42 10.43
C VAL A 104 1.19 -8.24 9.55
N VAL A 105 1.85 -9.25 10.15
CA VAL A 105 2.90 -10.03 9.48
C VAL A 105 2.53 -11.51 9.42
N LEU A 106 1.93 -11.91 8.30
CA LEU A 106 1.52 -13.28 7.99
C LEU A 106 2.59 -14.01 7.17
N PRO A 107 2.48 -15.34 6.99
CA PRO A 107 3.40 -16.10 6.15
C PRO A 107 3.45 -15.64 4.69
N MET A 108 2.31 -15.18 4.17
CA MET A 108 2.07 -14.87 2.75
C MET A 108 1.63 -13.42 2.48
N ALA A 109 1.50 -12.59 3.53
CA ALA A 109 1.12 -11.20 3.40
C ALA A 109 1.72 -10.37 4.54
N ALA A 110 2.09 -9.15 4.24
CA ALA A 110 2.52 -8.15 5.21
C ALA A 110 1.76 -6.86 4.93
N TRP A 111 1.14 -6.32 5.98
CA TRP A 111 0.46 -5.04 5.95
C TRP A 111 1.04 -4.16 7.05
N PHE A 112 1.40 -2.92 6.73
CA PHE A 112 1.87 -1.95 7.70
C PHE A 112 1.67 -0.52 7.19
N THR A 113 1.59 0.43 8.12
CA THR A 113 1.51 1.86 7.79
C THR A 113 2.87 2.51 8.07
N LEU A 114 3.38 3.24 7.09
CA LEU A 114 4.55 4.09 7.17
C LEU A 114 4.13 5.50 7.63
N VAL A 115 4.85 6.04 8.60
CA VAL A 115 4.79 7.44 9.03
C VAL A 115 6.15 8.10 8.79
N PRO A 116 6.20 9.38 8.43
CA PRO A 116 7.47 10.08 8.21
C PRO A 116 8.37 10.04 9.46
N ALA A 117 9.65 9.74 9.30
CA ALA A 117 10.62 9.71 10.39
C ALA A 117 11.21 11.09 10.72
N GLN A 118 11.24 11.98 9.73
CA GLN A 118 11.65 13.38 9.85
C GLN A 118 10.53 14.29 9.36
N ILE A 119 10.38 15.45 10.00
CA ILE A 119 9.56 16.54 9.48
C ILE A 119 10.34 17.12 8.30
N SER A 120 9.77 17.05 7.08
CA SER A 120 10.43 17.57 5.88
C SER A 120 10.88 19.02 6.08
N ALA A 121 12.03 19.37 5.49
CA ALA A 121 12.50 20.74 5.43
C ALA A 121 11.41 21.64 4.80
N PRO A 122 11.30 22.91 5.22
CA PRO A 122 10.30 23.82 4.68
C PRO A 122 10.45 23.94 3.15
N GLY A 123 9.40 23.58 2.42
CA GLY A 123 9.36 23.62 0.94
C GLY A 123 9.25 22.24 0.26
N GLN A 124 9.52 21.13 0.97
CA GLN A 124 9.18 19.79 0.49
C GLN A 124 7.74 19.45 0.92
N GLY A 125 6.93 18.94 -0.02
CA GLY A 125 5.55 18.54 0.24
C GLY A 125 5.46 17.67 1.51
N ALA A 126 4.41 17.89 2.31
CA ALA A 126 4.26 17.23 3.59
C ALA A 126 4.35 15.70 3.41
N PRO A 127 5.26 15.01 4.13
CA PRO A 127 5.43 13.58 3.94
C PRO A 127 4.17 12.89 4.47
N VAL A 128 3.44 12.20 3.58
CA VAL A 128 2.13 11.63 3.89
C VAL A 128 2.30 10.22 4.42
N ALA A 129 1.50 9.85 5.42
CA ALA A 129 1.45 8.46 5.89
C ALA A 129 1.02 7.53 4.74
N ARG A 130 1.77 6.44 4.52
CA ARG A 130 1.52 5.50 3.42
C ARG A 130 1.21 4.12 3.97
N THR A 131 0.19 3.48 3.46
CA THR A 131 -0.13 2.10 3.84
C THR A 131 0.36 1.15 2.75
N LEU A 132 1.16 0.16 3.14
CA LEU A 132 1.70 -0.85 2.24
C LEU A 132 1.09 -2.22 2.54
N PHE A 133 0.64 -2.88 1.48
CA PHE A 133 0.25 -4.28 1.50
C PHE A 133 1.13 -5.03 0.50
N LEU A 134 1.95 -5.94 1.02
CA LEU A 134 2.95 -6.68 0.25
C LEU A 134 2.72 -8.19 0.42
N VAL A 135 2.80 -8.91 -0.69
CA VAL A 135 2.88 -10.37 -0.76
C VAL A 135 4.24 -10.80 -1.31
N PRO A 136 4.65 -12.08 -1.22
CA PRO A 136 5.94 -12.52 -1.77
C PRO A 136 6.16 -12.17 -3.23
N GLY A 137 5.10 -12.18 -4.04
CA GLY A 137 5.17 -11.80 -5.45
C GLY A 137 5.57 -10.34 -5.69
N ASN A 138 5.40 -9.45 -4.70
CA ASN A 138 5.82 -8.05 -4.80
C ASN A 138 7.33 -7.86 -4.63
N LEU A 139 8.06 -8.90 -4.28
CA LEU A 139 9.50 -8.85 -4.00
C LEU A 139 10.24 -9.93 -4.80
N SER A 140 11.57 -9.82 -4.84
CA SER A 140 12.43 -10.90 -5.33
C SER A 140 12.37 -12.13 -4.40
N ALA A 141 12.74 -13.31 -4.91
CA ALA A 141 12.70 -14.55 -4.15
C ALA A 141 13.55 -14.44 -2.87
N GLY A 142 13.00 -14.89 -1.74
CA GLY A 142 13.66 -14.83 -0.42
C GLY A 142 13.54 -13.48 0.32
N SER A 143 13.39 -12.37 -0.41
CA SER A 143 13.31 -11.02 0.15
C SER A 143 12.09 -10.79 1.05
N PHE A 144 10.98 -11.49 0.77
CA PHE A 144 9.79 -11.42 1.64
C PHE A 144 10.06 -11.98 3.05
N ARG A 145 10.88 -13.02 3.18
CA ARG A 145 11.28 -13.55 4.49
C ARG A 145 12.11 -12.51 5.25
N LEU A 146 12.99 -11.80 4.55
CA LEU A 146 13.80 -10.73 5.15
C LEU A 146 12.92 -9.61 5.70
N LEU A 147 11.98 -9.11 4.88
CA LEU A 147 10.99 -8.12 5.29
C LEU A 147 10.22 -8.57 6.54
N ARG A 148 9.71 -9.81 6.55
CA ARG A 148 8.95 -10.34 7.69
C ARG A 148 9.75 -10.38 8.98
N VAL A 149 11.00 -10.85 8.90
CA VAL A 149 11.89 -10.90 10.08
C VAL A 149 12.19 -9.48 10.55
N TRP A 150 12.47 -8.56 9.63
CA TRP A 150 12.69 -7.16 9.98
C TRP A 150 11.47 -6.52 10.65
N LEU A 151 10.26 -6.67 10.08
CA LEU A 151 9.02 -6.17 10.68
C LEU A 151 8.75 -6.77 12.08
N ARG A 152 9.10 -8.04 12.31
CA ARG A 152 8.87 -8.66 13.64
C ARG A 152 9.85 -8.19 14.70
N HIS A 153 11.08 -7.90 14.31
CA HIS A 153 12.18 -7.74 15.28
C HIS A 153 12.82 -6.35 15.31
N ARG A 154 12.56 -5.49 14.31
CA ARG A 154 13.28 -4.22 14.14
C ARG A 154 12.35 -3.01 13.98
N SER A 155 11.20 -3.15 13.32
CA SER A 155 10.28 -2.02 13.07
C SER A 155 9.80 -1.28 14.33
N GLY A 156 9.73 -1.97 15.47
CA GLY A 156 9.38 -1.40 16.77
C GLY A 156 10.57 -1.03 17.65
N ARG A 157 11.82 -1.26 17.20
CA ARG A 157 13.03 -0.91 17.96
C ARG A 157 13.40 0.54 17.68
N VAL A 158 12.60 1.48 18.17
CA VAL A 158 13.07 2.86 18.27
C VAL A 158 14.04 2.90 19.45
N GLY A 159 15.32 3.18 19.18
CA GLY A 159 16.28 3.45 20.23
C GLY A 159 15.84 4.68 21.04
N PRO A 160 15.88 4.63 22.39
CA PRO A 160 15.44 5.73 23.26
C PRO A 160 16.40 6.94 23.30
N GLU A 161 17.07 7.30 22.20
CA GLU A 161 18.08 8.38 22.20
C GLU A 161 17.63 9.70 21.57
N ALA A 162 16.39 9.82 21.07
CA ALA A 162 15.86 11.08 20.55
C ALA A 162 14.91 11.82 21.52
N ALA A 163 14.68 11.27 22.72
CA ALA A 163 13.87 11.91 23.76
C ALA A 163 14.71 12.53 24.89
N ALA A 164 16.04 12.52 24.75
CA ALA A 164 16.98 13.05 25.74
C ALA A 164 18.13 13.81 25.07
N ARG A 165 17.81 14.87 24.31
CA ARG A 165 18.69 16.03 24.09
C ARG A 165 17.84 17.28 23.98
#